data_AF-A0A2G8SG74-F1
#
_entry.id   AF-A0A2G8SG74-F1
#
_cell.length_a   1.000
_cell.length_b   1.000
_cell.length_c   1.000
_cell.angle_alpha   90.00
_cell.angle_beta   90.00
_cell.angle_gamma   90.00
#
_symmetry.space_group_name_H-M   'P 1'
#
loop_
_entity.id
_entity.type
_entity.pdbx_description
1 polymer ?
#
loop_
_entity_poly.entity_id
_entity_poly.type
_entity_poly.pdbx_seq_one_letter_code
_entity_poly.pdbx_strand_id
1 'polypeptide(L)'
;MSPSGSSQSLNVPGILAASDAWSPSNELAVLEPFNHIYSVPGKEIRGQLIDAFNLWLNVPEDKLKVITKVVSMLHTASLLIDDIEDDAQLRRGVPVAHKVYGMPQTINSANYVYFLAYQELFALRSGIGVDAPSDNRKRLIPFEELDRIVTAELMSLHRGQGLELLWRDALQCPTEEEYVSMVNNKTGGLLRVGIKLMMACSTTNIDVDYVPLVNLIGVHFQIRDDYMNLQSQQYTANKGFAEDLSEGKFSFPVVHGVRADTSNRQILNVLQKRPTTPTLKNYAISYLRDRTKSFDYTLSVMDDLEAQIRADIARLGGNPQLEKIIDVLHVQRPE
;
A
#
# COMPACT_ATOMS: atom_id res chain seq x y z
N MET A 1 -25.95 -41.55 49.01
CA MET A 1 -24.98 -41.40 47.92
C MET A 1 -25.74 -41.30 46.61
N SER A 2 -25.82 -40.09 46.05
CA SER A 2 -26.31 -39.88 44.68
C SER A 2 -25.56 -38.67 44.12
N PRO A 3 -24.60 -38.83 43.19
CA PRO A 3 -24.08 -37.71 42.43
C PRO A 3 -24.98 -37.54 41.20
N SER A 4 -25.91 -36.61 41.27
CA SER A 4 -26.63 -36.12 40.10
C SER A 4 -25.76 -35.09 39.37
N GLY A 5 -24.79 -35.56 38.60
CA GLY A 5 -24.11 -34.72 37.62
C GLY A 5 -24.77 -34.91 36.26
N SER A 6 -25.71 -34.04 35.89
CA SER A 6 -26.23 -34.01 34.52
C SER A 6 -25.12 -33.53 33.59
N SER A 7 -24.44 -34.46 32.92
CA SER A 7 -23.57 -34.12 31.80
C SER A 7 -24.46 -33.57 30.68
N GLN A 8 -24.54 -32.25 30.54
CA GLN A 8 -25.12 -31.66 29.34
C GLN A 8 -24.25 -32.09 28.16
N SER A 9 -24.73 -33.06 27.38
CA SER A 9 -24.07 -33.49 26.16
C SER A 9 -24.13 -32.36 25.15
N LEU A 10 -22.98 -31.93 24.63
CA LEU A 10 -22.89 -30.92 23.59
C LEU A 10 -23.70 -31.35 22.36
N ASN A 11 -24.79 -30.63 22.05
CA ASN A 11 -25.60 -30.91 20.86
C ASN A 11 -24.93 -30.35 19.61
N VAL A 12 -23.85 -31.01 19.17
CA VAL A 12 -23.07 -30.61 17.99
C VAL A 12 -23.96 -30.48 16.74
N PRO A 13 -24.86 -31.43 16.41
CA PRO A 13 -25.73 -31.28 15.24
C PRO A 13 -26.64 -30.06 15.30
N GLY A 14 -27.19 -29.73 16.48
CA GLY A 14 -28.00 -28.53 16.67
C GLY A 14 -27.21 -27.22 16.50
N ILE A 15 -25.96 -27.20 16.97
CA ILE A 15 -25.05 -26.06 16.77
C ILE A 15 -24.72 -25.88 15.29
N LEU A 16 -24.41 -26.97 14.58
CA LEU A 16 -24.11 -26.93 13.14
C LEU A 16 -25.34 -26.51 12.33
N ALA A 17 -26.54 -26.95 12.70
CA ALA A 17 -27.78 -26.55 12.06
C ALA A 17 -28.17 -25.07 12.31
N ALA A 18 -27.68 -24.47 13.40
CA ALA A 18 -27.85 -23.05 13.70
C ALA A 18 -26.67 -22.18 13.20
N SER A 19 -25.62 -22.79 12.64
CA SER A 19 -24.35 -22.12 12.30
C SER A 19 -24.42 -21.17 11.10
N ASP A 20 -25.58 -21.07 10.44
CA ASP A 20 -25.80 -20.13 9.33
C ASP A 20 -25.84 -18.66 9.80
N ALA A 21 -25.95 -18.39 11.10
CA ALA A 21 -25.99 -17.05 11.66
C ALA A 21 -24.63 -16.61 12.21
N TRP A 22 -23.80 -15.98 11.37
CA TRP A 22 -22.62 -15.26 11.84
C TRP A 22 -23.04 -14.00 12.62
N SER A 23 -22.66 -13.90 13.90
CA SER A 23 -23.12 -12.83 14.77
C SER A 23 -22.33 -11.53 14.57
N PRO A 24 -22.95 -10.34 14.76
CA PRO A 24 -22.23 -9.07 14.72
C PRO A 24 -21.09 -8.98 15.74
N SER A 25 -21.22 -9.64 16.90
CA SER A 25 -20.14 -9.69 17.90
C SER A 25 -18.93 -10.46 17.40
N ASN A 26 -19.13 -11.56 16.66
CA ASN A 26 -18.04 -12.34 16.08
C ASN A 26 -17.38 -11.59 14.93
N GLU A 27 -18.17 -10.90 14.10
CA GLU A 27 -17.65 -10.03 13.03
C GLU A 27 -16.73 -8.95 13.60
N LEU A 28 -17.18 -8.25 14.65
CA LEU A 28 -16.37 -7.23 15.32
C LEU A 28 -15.08 -7.82 15.91
N ALA A 29 -15.16 -8.96 16.57
CA ALA A 29 -14.00 -9.63 17.17
C ALA A 29 -12.93 -10.02 16.14
N VAL A 30 -13.34 -10.57 14.99
CA VAL A 30 -12.40 -10.95 13.91
C VAL A 30 -11.79 -9.73 13.22
N LEU A 31 -12.50 -8.59 13.22
CA LEU A 31 -12.03 -7.34 12.63
C LEU A 31 -11.27 -6.42 13.61
N GLU A 32 -11.08 -6.79 14.88
CA GLU A 32 -10.35 -5.96 15.84
C GLU A 32 -8.95 -5.53 15.35
N PRO A 33 -8.09 -6.43 14.82
CA PRO A 33 -6.77 -6.04 14.31
C PRO A 33 -6.86 -5.04 13.15
N PHE A 34 -7.83 -5.22 12.25
CA PHE A 34 -8.07 -4.31 11.13
C PHE A 34 -8.54 -2.94 11.63
N ASN A 35 -9.55 -2.91 12.50
CA ASN A 35 -10.16 -1.69 13.03
C ASN A 35 -9.16 -0.85 13.86
N HIS A 36 -8.22 -1.51 14.55
CA HIS A 36 -7.14 -0.86 15.28
C HIS A 36 -6.29 0.06 14.38
N ILE A 37 -5.97 -0.37 13.16
CA ILE A 37 -5.20 0.45 12.20
C ILE A 37 -6.11 1.35 11.37
N TYR A 38 -7.28 0.84 10.97
CA TYR A 38 -8.24 1.57 10.13
C TYR A 38 -8.76 2.85 10.80
N SER A 39 -8.94 2.83 12.13
CA SER A 39 -9.43 3.97 12.90
C SER A 39 -8.40 5.08 13.13
N VAL A 40 -7.10 4.82 12.89
CA VAL A 40 -6.04 5.80 13.07
C VAL A 40 -5.90 6.62 11.79
N PRO A 41 -6.13 7.95 11.81
CA PRO A 41 -6.08 8.77 10.61
C PRO A 41 -4.73 8.66 9.88
N GLY A 42 -4.77 8.37 8.58
CA GLY A 42 -3.60 8.46 7.73
C GLY A 42 -3.40 9.87 7.17
N LYS A 43 -2.44 10.04 6.25
CA LYS A 43 -2.34 11.26 5.42
C LYS A 43 -3.45 11.35 4.36
N GLU A 44 -4.32 10.35 4.26
CA GLU A 44 -5.45 10.25 3.31
C GLU A 44 -5.13 10.58 1.85
N ILE A 45 -3.87 10.34 1.43
CA ILE A 45 -3.39 10.68 0.08
C ILE A 45 -4.14 9.87 -0.99
N ARG A 46 -4.51 8.62 -0.69
CA ARG A 46 -5.29 7.78 -1.62
C ARG A 46 -6.70 8.32 -1.87
N GLY A 47 -7.38 8.78 -0.82
CA GLY A 47 -8.69 9.44 -0.96
C GLY A 47 -8.59 10.71 -1.80
N GLN A 48 -7.58 11.55 -1.52
CA GLN A 48 -7.31 12.74 -2.31
C GLN A 48 -6.99 12.43 -3.78
N LEU A 49 -6.24 11.37 -4.05
CA LEU A 49 -5.99 10.91 -5.42
C LEU A 49 -7.29 10.48 -6.10
N ILE A 50 -8.13 9.69 -5.44
CA ILE A 50 -9.44 9.29 -5.98
C ILE A 50 -10.27 10.53 -6.34
N ASP A 51 -10.37 11.51 -5.44
CA ASP A 51 -11.12 12.75 -5.69
C ASP A 51 -10.53 13.53 -6.87
N ALA A 52 -9.21 13.64 -6.94
CA ALA A 52 -8.51 14.36 -7.99
C ALA A 52 -8.70 13.69 -9.37
N PHE A 53 -8.58 12.36 -9.46
CA PHE A 53 -8.86 11.63 -10.70
C PHE A 53 -10.35 11.68 -11.07
N ASN A 54 -11.25 11.81 -10.09
CA ASN A 54 -12.68 11.91 -10.36
C ASN A 54 -13.06 13.22 -11.09
N LEU A 55 -12.24 14.27 -11.02
CA LEU A 55 -12.40 15.46 -11.87
C LEU A 55 -12.32 15.14 -13.36
N TRP A 56 -11.54 14.13 -13.75
CA TRP A 56 -11.44 13.66 -15.13
C TRP A 56 -12.43 12.56 -15.47
N LEU A 57 -12.71 11.66 -14.53
CA LEU A 57 -13.46 10.42 -14.77
C LEU A 57 -14.97 10.56 -14.51
N ASN A 58 -15.39 11.50 -13.67
CA ASN A 58 -16.79 11.76 -13.34
C ASN A 58 -17.58 10.47 -13.04
N VAL A 59 -17.06 9.66 -12.12
CA VAL A 59 -17.66 8.39 -11.70
C VAL A 59 -18.93 8.68 -10.88
N PRO A 60 -20.04 7.95 -11.09
CA PRO A 60 -21.24 8.08 -10.27
C PRO A 60 -20.94 7.91 -8.78
N GLU A 61 -21.55 8.75 -7.94
CA GLU A 61 -21.22 8.86 -6.51
C GLU A 61 -21.38 7.53 -5.75
N ASP A 62 -22.42 6.78 -6.09
CA ASP A 62 -22.70 5.46 -5.54
C ASP A 62 -21.59 4.45 -5.85
N LYS A 63 -21.08 4.44 -7.09
CA LYS A 63 -19.95 3.59 -7.50
C LYS A 63 -18.64 4.06 -6.88
N LEU A 64 -18.41 5.37 -6.84
CA LEU A 64 -17.21 5.97 -6.26
C LEU A 64 -17.07 5.60 -4.78
N LYS A 65 -18.16 5.63 -4.01
CA LYS A 65 -18.18 5.20 -2.60
C LYS A 65 -17.72 3.75 -2.43
N VAL A 66 -18.22 2.85 -3.28
CA VAL A 66 -17.83 1.42 -3.24
C VAL A 66 -16.36 1.26 -3.63
N ILE A 67 -15.89 1.94 -4.68
CA ILE A 67 -14.47 1.90 -5.10
C ILE A 67 -13.55 2.38 -3.98
N THR A 68 -13.87 3.53 -3.35
CA THR A 68 -13.08 4.08 -2.23
C THR A 68 -13.03 3.12 -1.04
N LYS A 69 -14.15 2.44 -0.75
CA LYS A 69 -14.22 1.43 0.32
C LYS A 69 -13.34 0.23 0.00
N VAL A 70 -13.44 -0.34 -1.21
CA VAL A 70 -12.61 -1.47 -1.67
C VAL A 70 -11.12 -1.12 -1.58
N VAL A 71 -10.71 0.04 -2.11
CA VAL A 71 -9.30 0.47 -2.07
C VAL A 71 -8.80 0.64 -0.63
N SER A 72 -9.61 1.24 0.25
CA SER A 72 -9.24 1.44 1.65
C SER A 72 -9.11 0.13 2.43
N MET A 73 -10.00 -0.84 2.16
CA MET A 73 -9.95 -2.18 2.75
C MET A 73 -8.69 -2.93 2.31
N LEU A 74 -8.44 -3.01 0.99
CA LEU A 74 -7.26 -3.68 0.44
C LEU A 74 -5.96 -3.05 0.94
N HIS A 75 -5.90 -1.71 0.98
CA HIS A 75 -4.73 -1.01 1.46
C HIS A 75 -4.46 -1.25 2.95
N THR A 76 -5.49 -1.19 3.78
CA THR A 76 -5.31 -1.38 5.23
C THR A 76 -4.97 -2.85 5.54
N ALA A 77 -5.62 -3.80 4.86
CA ALA A 77 -5.27 -5.22 4.97
C ALA A 77 -3.82 -5.49 4.55
N SER A 78 -3.34 -4.87 3.46
CA SER A 78 -1.95 -5.04 3.04
C SER A 78 -0.96 -4.46 4.05
N LEU A 79 -1.28 -3.35 4.72
CA LEU A 79 -0.44 -2.78 5.77
C LEU A 79 -0.31 -3.72 6.98
N LEU A 80 -1.38 -4.41 7.36
CA LEU A 80 -1.34 -5.39 8.46
C LEU A 80 -0.36 -6.53 8.16
N ILE A 81 -0.34 -7.02 6.91
CA ILE A 81 0.57 -8.08 6.47
C ILE A 81 2.00 -7.54 6.33
N ASP A 82 2.19 -6.40 5.67
CA ASP A 82 3.51 -5.76 5.47
C ASP A 82 4.19 -5.48 6.83
N ASP A 83 3.46 -4.92 7.80
CA ASP A 83 3.99 -4.66 9.15
C ASP A 83 4.43 -5.97 9.86
N ILE A 84 3.83 -7.12 9.56
CA ILE A 84 4.28 -8.44 10.08
C ILE A 84 5.54 -8.90 9.33
N GLU A 85 5.52 -8.83 8.01
CA GLU A 85 6.62 -9.28 7.15
C GLU A 85 7.91 -8.50 7.41
N ASP A 86 7.78 -7.25 7.85
CA ASP A 86 8.87 -6.34 8.18
C ASP A 86 9.24 -6.31 9.67
N ASP A 87 8.50 -7.00 10.55
CA ASP A 87 8.66 -6.90 12.01
C ASP A 87 8.60 -5.44 12.52
N ALA A 88 7.70 -4.65 11.92
CA ALA A 88 7.53 -3.25 12.26
C ALA A 88 7.09 -3.06 13.72
N GLN A 89 7.46 -1.92 14.31
CA GLN A 89 7.10 -1.58 15.70
C GLN A 89 5.90 -0.66 15.77
N LEU A 90 5.87 0.36 14.90
CA LEU A 90 4.84 1.40 14.89
C LEU A 90 4.24 1.57 13.49
N ARG A 91 2.96 1.90 13.45
CA ARG A 91 2.27 2.42 12.28
C ARG A 91 1.45 3.63 12.66
N ARG A 92 1.64 4.75 11.96
CA ARG A 92 0.93 6.02 12.21
C ARG A 92 1.06 6.47 13.68
N GLY A 93 2.20 6.19 14.31
CA GLY A 93 2.48 6.56 15.71
C GLY A 93 1.85 5.66 16.78
N VAL A 94 1.13 4.60 16.39
CA VAL A 94 0.58 3.60 17.33
C VAL A 94 1.27 2.24 17.14
N PRO A 95 1.27 1.35 18.15
CA PRO A 95 1.76 -0.02 17.98
C PRO A 95 1.05 -0.75 16.85
N VAL A 96 1.81 -1.48 16.04
CA VAL A 96 1.24 -2.30 14.95
C VAL A 96 0.34 -3.41 15.50
N ALA A 97 -0.67 -3.80 14.72
CA ALA A 97 -1.72 -4.73 15.17
C ALA A 97 -1.16 -6.06 15.69
N HIS A 98 -0.14 -6.62 15.04
CA HIS A 98 0.41 -7.93 15.43
C HIS A 98 1.16 -7.91 16.77
N LYS A 99 1.60 -6.74 17.26
CA LYS A 99 2.18 -6.60 18.61
C LYS A 99 1.11 -6.52 19.70
N VAL A 100 -0.12 -6.14 19.33
CA VAL A 100 -1.27 -6.02 20.25
C VAL A 100 -2.09 -7.31 20.29
N TYR A 101 -2.48 -7.82 19.12
CA TYR A 101 -3.41 -8.96 18.96
C TYR A 101 -2.70 -10.28 18.62
N GLY A 102 -1.39 -10.23 18.38
CA GLY A 102 -0.59 -11.37 17.94
C GLY A 102 -0.64 -11.57 16.42
N MET A 103 0.42 -12.20 15.89
CA MET A 103 0.54 -12.50 14.45
C MET A 103 -0.61 -13.36 13.91
N PRO A 104 -1.02 -14.48 14.55
CA PRO A 104 -2.04 -15.35 13.96
C PRO A 104 -3.39 -14.65 13.73
N GLN A 105 -3.84 -13.85 14.70
CA GLN A 105 -5.09 -13.10 14.57
C GLN A 105 -4.99 -12.01 13.51
N THR A 106 -3.85 -11.30 13.47
CA THR A 106 -3.64 -10.20 12.51
C THR A 106 -3.58 -10.72 11.07
N ILE A 107 -2.88 -11.84 10.82
CA ILE A 107 -2.85 -12.50 9.51
C ILE A 107 -4.26 -12.92 9.09
N ASN A 108 -5.01 -13.57 9.99
CA ASN A 108 -6.37 -14.02 9.70
C ASN A 108 -7.29 -12.83 9.38
N SER A 109 -7.23 -11.77 10.18
CA SER A 109 -8.04 -10.55 10.01
C SER A 109 -7.74 -9.86 8.67
N ALA A 110 -6.46 -9.68 8.33
CA ALA A 110 -6.08 -9.06 7.06
C ALA A 110 -6.51 -9.90 5.85
N ASN A 111 -6.29 -11.22 5.89
CA ASN A 111 -6.72 -12.11 4.81
C ASN A 111 -8.24 -12.14 4.67
N TYR A 112 -8.98 -12.13 5.79
CA TYR A 112 -10.44 -12.04 5.77
C TYR A 112 -10.91 -10.75 5.08
N VAL A 113 -10.27 -9.61 5.38
CA VAL A 113 -10.61 -8.33 4.77
C VAL A 113 -10.33 -8.29 3.26
N TYR A 114 -9.32 -9.01 2.76
CA TYR A 114 -9.16 -9.16 1.30
C TYR A 114 -10.42 -9.75 0.66
N PHE A 115 -11.03 -10.77 1.28
CA PHE A 115 -12.27 -11.37 0.77
C PHE A 115 -13.50 -10.48 1.00
N LEU A 116 -13.57 -9.73 2.10
CA LEU A 116 -14.61 -8.71 2.29
C LEU A 116 -14.53 -7.63 1.21
N ALA A 117 -13.33 -7.23 0.77
CA ALA A 117 -13.18 -6.28 -0.33
C ALA A 117 -13.73 -6.84 -1.65
N TYR A 118 -13.58 -8.15 -1.91
CA TYR A 118 -14.26 -8.82 -3.03
C TYR A 118 -15.78 -8.87 -2.86
N GLN A 119 -16.29 -9.02 -1.64
CA GLN A 119 -17.72 -8.94 -1.36
C GLN A 119 -18.28 -7.56 -1.74
N GLU A 120 -17.58 -6.48 -1.38
CA GLU A 120 -17.94 -5.11 -1.80
C GLU A 120 -17.84 -4.93 -3.33
N LEU A 121 -16.85 -5.55 -3.97
CA LEU A 121 -16.73 -5.56 -5.42
C LEU A 121 -17.92 -6.25 -6.11
N PHE A 122 -18.48 -7.32 -5.52
CA PHE A 122 -19.71 -7.92 -6.03
C PHE A 122 -20.92 -6.99 -5.91
N ALA A 123 -20.99 -6.15 -4.87
CA ALA A 123 -22.02 -5.14 -4.75
C ALA A 123 -21.92 -4.09 -5.87
N LEU A 124 -20.69 -3.70 -6.26
CA LEU A 124 -20.45 -2.84 -7.42
C LEU A 124 -21.02 -3.44 -8.73
N ARG A 125 -20.98 -4.77 -8.87
CA ARG A 125 -21.49 -5.51 -10.03
C ARG A 125 -23.01 -5.71 -10.04
N SER A 126 -23.60 -5.97 -8.86
CA SER A 126 -24.96 -6.53 -8.73
C SER A 126 -26.07 -5.48 -8.70
N GLY A 127 -25.74 -4.19 -8.68
CA GLY A 127 -26.69 -3.12 -8.99
C GLY A 127 -26.75 -2.00 -7.96
N ILE A 128 -26.47 -0.79 -8.45
CA ILE A 128 -27.26 0.39 -8.09
C ILE A 128 -27.79 0.97 -9.41
N GLY A 129 -29.04 0.65 -9.74
CA GLY A 129 -29.99 1.49 -10.49
C GLY A 129 -29.67 1.99 -11.91
N VAL A 130 -28.66 1.50 -12.63
CA VAL A 130 -28.39 1.94 -14.02
C VAL A 130 -27.94 0.74 -14.85
N ASP A 131 -28.54 0.57 -16.02
CA ASP A 131 -28.14 -0.41 -17.03
C ASP A 131 -26.61 -0.42 -17.19
N ALA A 132 -26.03 -1.62 -17.42
CA ALA A 132 -24.65 -1.71 -17.89
C ALA A 132 -24.48 -0.70 -19.05
N PRO A 133 -23.45 0.17 -19.03
CA PRO A 133 -23.33 1.22 -20.03
C PRO A 133 -23.51 0.64 -21.44
N SER A 134 -24.54 1.10 -22.15
CA SER A 134 -24.91 0.56 -23.47
C SER A 134 -23.81 0.72 -24.53
N ASP A 135 -22.76 1.51 -24.24
CA ASP A 135 -21.58 1.75 -25.07
C ASP A 135 -20.30 1.07 -24.52
N ASN A 136 -20.40 -0.13 -23.92
CA ASN A 136 -19.25 -0.94 -23.51
C ASN A 136 -18.21 -1.15 -24.64
N ARG A 137 -18.61 -1.03 -25.91
CA ARG A 137 -17.74 -1.26 -27.08
C ARG A 137 -16.69 -0.16 -27.33
N LYS A 138 -16.78 1.01 -26.70
CA LYS A 138 -15.81 2.12 -26.88
C LYS A 138 -14.96 2.44 -25.65
N ARG A 139 -15.23 1.81 -24.51
CA ARG A 139 -14.50 2.07 -23.26
C ARG A 139 -13.16 1.33 -23.26
N LEU A 140 -12.11 1.97 -22.75
CA LEU A 140 -10.78 1.37 -22.62
C LEU A 140 -10.77 0.15 -21.69
N ILE A 141 -11.52 0.21 -20.58
CA ILE A 141 -11.64 -0.88 -19.60
C ILE A 141 -13.11 -1.27 -19.46
N PRO A 142 -13.54 -2.46 -19.93
CA PRO A 142 -14.94 -2.88 -19.83
C PRO A 142 -15.40 -3.11 -18.37
N PHE A 143 -16.67 -2.85 -18.11
CA PHE A 143 -17.26 -3.00 -16.77
C PHE A 143 -17.29 -4.46 -16.28
N GLU A 144 -17.31 -5.43 -17.19
CA GLU A 144 -17.23 -6.86 -16.89
C GLU A 144 -15.84 -7.31 -16.41
N GLU A 145 -14.81 -6.47 -16.50
CA GLU A 145 -13.43 -6.83 -16.14
C GLU A 145 -13.02 -6.44 -14.71
N LEU A 146 -13.94 -5.95 -13.88
CA LEU A 146 -13.63 -5.49 -12.50
C LEU A 146 -12.88 -6.56 -11.69
N ASP A 147 -13.33 -7.81 -11.71
CA ASP A 147 -12.67 -8.91 -10.99
C ASP A 147 -11.26 -9.18 -11.53
N ARG A 148 -11.07 -9.07 -12.86
CA ARG A 148 -9.76 -9.25 -13.51
C ARG A 148 -8.79 -8.15 -13.11
N ILE A 149 -9.27 -6.90 -13.03
CA ILE A 149 -8.47 -5.75 -12.58
C ILE A 149 -7.96 -5.99 -11.16
N VAL A 150 -8.88 -6.24 -10.21
CA VAL A 150 -8.51 -6.42 -8.80
C VAL A 150 -7.59 -7.63 -8.64
N THR A 151 -7.88 -8.75 -9.30
CA THR A 151 -7.04 -9.94 -9.26
C THR A 151 -5.63 -9.66 -9.81
N ALA A 152 -5.53 -9.06 -10.99
CA ALA A 152 -4.25 -8.80 -11.64
C ALA A 152 -3.37 -7.83 -10.82
N GLU A 153 -3.97 -6.79 -10.23
CA GLU A 153 -3.23 -5.83 -9.41
C GLU A 153 -2.86 -6.38 -8.04
N LEU A 154 -3.69 -7.22 -7.42
CA LEU A 154 -3.28 -7.94 -6.20
C LEU A 154 -2.17 -8.95 -6.47
N MET A 155 -2.19 -9.64 -7.61
CA MET A 155 -1.05 -10.48 -8.04
C MET A 155 0.22 -9.65 -8.24
N SER A 156 0.08 -8.45 -8.82
CA SER A 156 1.21 -7.53 -9.00
C SER A 156 1.76 -7.08 -7.64
N LEU A 157 0.90 -6.70 -6.70
CA LEU A 157 1.28 -6.35 -5.32
C LEU A 157 2.12 -7.47 -4.69
N HIS A 158 1.62 -8.71 -4.71
CA HIS A 158 2.33 -9.86 -4.10
C HIS A 158 3.64 -10.20 -4.82
N ARG A 159 3.72 -10.01 -6.14
CA ARG A 159 4.98 -10.17 -6.89
C ARG A 159 6.01 -9.12 -6.48
N GLY A 160 5.58 -7.86 -6.32
CA GLY A 160 6.43 -6.78 -5.84
C GLY A 160 6.95 -7.07 -4.43
N GLN A 161 6.04 -7.35 -3.50
CA GLN A 161 6.38 -7.72 -2.11
C GLN A 161 7.33 -8.92 -2.07
N GLY A 162 7.03 -9.99 -2.81
CA GLY A 162 7.86 -11.19 -2.84
C GLY A 162 9.28 -10.94 -3.33
N LEU A 163 9.48 -10.07 -4.33
CA LEU A 163 10.82 -9.70 -4.81
C LEU A 163 11.58 -8.87 -3.77
N GLU A 164 10.93 -7.91 -3.12
CA GLU A 164 11.54 -7.12 -2.05
C GLU A 164 12.01 -8.02 -0.90
N LEU A 165 11.14 -8.93 -0.43
CA LEU A 165 11.46 -9.90 0.61
C LEU A 165 12.62 -10.82 0.19
N LEU A 166 12.60 -11.31 -1.05
CA LEU A 166 13.67 -12.15 -1.60
C LEU A 166 15.03 -11.42 -1.56
N TRP A 167 15.09 -10.19 -2.04
CA TRP A 167 16.32 -9.39 -2.04
C TRP A 167 16.81 -9.11 -0.63
N ARG A 168 15.90 -8.67 0.25
CA ARG A 168 16.16 -8.39 1.67
C ARG A 168 16.74 -9.61 2.38
N ASP A 169 16.10 -10.77 2.25
CA ASP A 169 16.46 -11.98 2.99
C ASP A 169 17.67 -12.71 2.38
N ALA A 170 17.88 -12.60 1.07
CA ALA A 170 19.09 -13.08 0.39
C ALA A 170 20.29 -12.10 0.51
N LEU A 171 20.08 -10.91 1.06
CA LEU A 171 21.05 -9.80 1.09
C LEU A 171 21.61 -9.47 -0.31
N GLN A 172 20.74 -9.55 -1.33
CA GLN A 172 21.08 -9.29 -2.72
C GLN A 172 20.52 -7.92 -3.13
N CYS A 173 21.40 -6.94 -3.29
CA CYS A 173 21.00 -5.60 -3.71
C CYS A 173 20.52 -5.62 -5.17
N PRO A 174 19.29 -5.15 -5.47
CA PRO A 174 18.79 -5.04 -6.84
C PRO A 174 19.51 -3.93 -7.60
N THR A 175 19.31 -3.89 -8.92
CA THR A 175 19.54 -2.70 -9.74
C THR A 175 18.46 -1.64 -9.49
N GLU A 176 18.69 -0.40 -9.91
CA GLU A 176 17.67 0.65 -9.78
C GLU A 176 16.45 0.35 -10.67
N GLU A 177 16.67 -0.22 -11.85
CA GLU A 177 15.61 -0.64 -12.76
C GLU A 177 14.75 -1.76 -12.17
N GLU A 178 15.39 -2.75 -11.54
CA GLU A 178 14.68 -3.81 -10.81
C GLU A 178 13.88 -3.24 -9.63
N TYR A 179 14.48 -2.33 -8.86
CA TYR A 179 13.79 -1.65 -7.75
C TYR A 179 12.55 -0.91 -8.27
N VAL A 180 12.66 -0.08 -9.32
CA VAL A 180 11.53 0.68 -9.87
C VAL A 180 10.44 -0.26 -10.38
N SER A 181 10.80 -1.36 -11.04
CA SER A 181 9.85 -2.39 -11.48
C SER A 181 9.14 -3.07 -10.31
N MET A 182 9.86 -3.38 -9.24
CA MET A 182 9.29 -3.95 -8.02
C MET A 182 8.32 -2.97 -7.35
N VAL A 183 8.70 -1.70 -7.21
CA VAL A 183 7.85 -0.65 -6.63
C VAL A 183 6.59 -0.44 -7.45
N ASN A 184 6.70 -0.43 -8.78
CA ASN A 184 5.56 -0.32 -9.66
C ASN A 184 4.57 -1.48 -9.47
N ASN A 185 5.06 -2.66 -9.08
CA ASN A 185 4.23 -3.80 -8.72
C ASN A 185 3.63 -3.66 -7.31
N LYS A 186 4.45 -3.43 -6.27
CA LYS A 186 4.05 -3.33 -4.86
C LYS A 186 3.12 -2.14 -4.59
N THR A 187 3.61 -0.93 -4.82
CA THR A 187 2.93 0.32 -4.47
C THR A 187 2.00 0.78 -5.59
N GLY A 188 2.44 0.62 -6.84
CA GLY A 188 1.63 0.95 -8.01
C GLY A 188 0.38 0.07 -8.14
N GLY A 189 0.44 -1.20 -7.72
CA GLY A 189 -0.69 -2.14 -7.82
C GLY A 189 -1.96 -1.63 -7.15
N LEU A 190 -1.89 -1.25 -5.86
CA LEU A 190 -3.05 -0.73 -5.13
C LEU A 190 -3.57 0.60 -5.68
N LEU A 191 -2.69 1.49 -6.14
CA LEU A 191 -3.13 2.75 -6.77
C LEU A 191 -3.85 2.47 -8.10
N ARG A 192 -3.32 1.55 -8.91
CA ARG A 192 -3.94 1.12 -10.15
C ARG A 192 -5.29 0.45 -9.94
N VAL A 193 -5.52 -0.30 -8.86
CA VAL A 193 -6.85 -0.85 -8.54
C VAL A 193 -7.88 0.28 -8.53
N GLY A 194 -7.65 1.32 -7.73
CA GLY A 194 -8.61 2.43 -7.61
C GLY A 194 -8.89 3.10 -8.95
N ILE A 195 -7.84 3.50 -9.66
CA ILE A 195 -7.99 4.25 -10.91
C ILE A 195 -8.57 3.39 -12.03
N LYS A 196 -8.18 2.12 -12.17
CA LYS A 196 -8.75 1.22 -13.18
C LYS A 196 -10.23 0.92 -12.91
N LEU A 197 -10.63 0.73 -11.65
CA LEU A 197 -12.04 0.58 -11.28
C LEU A 197 -12.83 1.86 -11.61
N MET A 198 -12.25 3.04 -11.37
CA MET A 198 -12.85 4.32 -11.75
C MET A 198 -12.98 4.47 -13.27
N MET A 199 -11.95 4.13 -14.04
CA MET A 199 -11.98 4.13 -15.52
C MET A 199 -13.05 3.19 -16.08
N ALA A 200 -13.25 2.02 -15.45
CA ALA A 200 -14.32 1.10 -15.80
C ALA A 200 -15.73 1.69 -15.52
N CYS A 201 -15.84 2.59 -14.54
CA CYS A 201 -17.10 3.19 -14.11
C CYS A 201 -17.30 4.66 -14.57
N SER A 202 -16.35 5.23 -15.31
CA SER A 202 -16.32 6.65 -15.66
C SER A 202 -17.43 7.05 -16.62
N THR A 203 -17.89 8.30 -16.58
CA THR A 203 -18.84 8.85 -17.56
C THR A 203 -18.19 9.79 -18.57
N THR A 204 -16.97 10.24 -18.27
CA THR A 204 -16.13 11.08 -19.13
C THR A 204 -14.76 10.42 -19.34
N ASN A 205 -14.05 10.81 -20.41
CA ASN A 205 -12.71 10.31 -20.73
C ASN A 205 -12.61 8.77 -20.72
N ILE A 206 -13.63 8.10 -21.27
CA ILE A 206 -13.81 6.64 -21.20
C ILE A 206 -12.75 5.85 -22.00
N ASP A 207 -12.01 6.52 -22.87
CA ASP A 207 -11.00 6.02 -23.79
C ASP A 207 -9.57 6.46 -23.44
N VAL A 208 -9.40 7.25 -22.38
CA VAL A 208 -8.10 7.78 -21.94
C VAL A 208 -7.45 6.84 -20.94
N ASP A 209 -6.17 6.51 -21.16
CA ASP A 209 -5.38 5.71 -20.22
C ASP A 209 -4.64 6.59 -19.20
N TYR A 210 -5.03 6.46 -17.93
CA TYR A 210 -4.38 7.14 -16.80
C TYR A 210 -3.31 6.31 -16.10
N VAL A 211 -3.17 5.03 -16.46
CA VAL A 211 -2.23 4.11 -15.80
C VAL A 211 -0.77 4.59 -15.84
N PRO A 212 -0.24 5.15 -16.95
CA PRO A 212 1.12 5.67 -16.99
C PRO A 212 1.40 6.75 -15.93
N LEU A 213 0.49 7.72 -15.80
CA LEU A 213 0.57 8.78 -14.80
C LEU A 213 0.51 8.20 -13.37
N VAL A 214 -0.41 7.25 -13.14
CA VAL A 214 -0.53 6.58 -11.82
C VAL A 214 0.74 5.82 -11.46
N ASN A 215 1.40 5.18 -12.42
CA ASN A 215 2.67 4.49 -12.19
C ASN A 215 3.78 5.47 -11.80
N LEU A 216 3.90 6.61 -12.49
CA LEU A 216 4.86 7.66 -12.14
C LEU A 216 4.62 8.19 -10.71
N ILE A 217 3.35 8.50 -10.37
CA ILE A 217 2.97 8.93 -9.02
C ILE A 217 3.32 7.86 -7.98
N GLY A 218 3.04 6.59 -8.28
CA GLY A 218 3.33 5.47 -7.38
C GLY A 218 4.82 5.30 -7.10
N VAL A 219 5.66 5.38 -8.13
CA VAL A 219 7.13 5.30 -7.99
C VAL A 219 7.66 6.50 -7.22
N HIS A 220 7.25 7.73 -7.58
CA HIS A 220 7.61 8.94 -6.84
C HIS A 220 7.21 8.86 -5.36
N PHE A 221 6.00 8.39 -5.08
CA PHE A 221 5.49 8.25 -3.72
C PHE A 221 6.33 7.28 -2.88
N GLN A 222 6.76 6.15 -3.46
CA GLN A 222 7.61 5.19 -2.75
C GLN A 222 9.02 5.71 -2.52
N ILE A 223 9.68 6.26 -3.55
CA ILE A 223 11.03 6.83 -3.39
C ILE A 223 11.04 7.94 -2.34
N ARG A 224 9.99 8.75 -2.29
CA ARG A 224 9.78 9.74 -1.23
C ARG A 224 9.65 9.10 0.15
N ASP A 225 8.88 8.02 0.27
CA ASP A 225 8.67 7.31 1.55
C ASP A 225 10.00 6.76 2.08
N ASP A 226 10.80 6.15 1.20
CA ASP A 226 12.14 5.63 1.45
C ASP A 226 13.12 6.74 1.90
N TYR A 227 13.14 7.86 1.19
CA TYR A 227 13.93 9.03 1.58
C TYR A 227 13.54 9.55 2.98
N MET A 228 12.24 9.71 3.21
CA MET A 228 11.70 10.23 4.46
C MET A 228 11.93 9.30 5.64
N ASN A 229 11.92 7.97 5.42
CA ASN A 229 12.23 6.97 6.45
C ASN A 229 13.61 7.24 7.08
N LEU A 230 14.60 7.62 6.26
CA LEU A 230 15.98 7.83 6.68
C LEU A 230 16.29 9.27 7.13
N GLN A 231 15.52 10.27 6.71
CA GLN A 231 15.81 11.70 6.94
C GLN A 231 14.84 12.44 7.88
N SER A 232 13.60 11.98 8.03
CA SER A 232 12.55 12.79 8.68
C SER A 232 12.32 12.45 10.15
N GLN A 233 12.36 13.49 11.01
CA GLN A 233 11.97 13.37 12.42
C GLN A 233 10.49 13.01 12.60
N GLN A 234 9.61 13.53 11.73
CA GLN A 234 8.18 13.19 11.77
C GLN A 234 7.96 11.71 11.44
N TYR A 235 8.69 11.17 10.46
CA TYR A 235 8.66 9.74 10.16
C TYR A 235 9.21 8.91 11.32
N THR A 236 10.28 9.40 11.96
CA THR A 236 10.83 8.77 13.17
C THR A 236 9.78 8.61 14.26
N ALA A 237 8.91 9.61 14.48
CA ALA A 237 7.82 9.52 15.45
C ALA A 237 6.70 8.56 15.01
N ASN A 238 6.46 8.40 13.71
CA ASN A 238 5.33 7.63 13.17
C ASN A 238 5.64 6.16 12.89
N LYS A 239 6.87 5.83 12.52
CA LYS A 239 7.33 4.49 12.13
C LYS A 239 8.46 3.98 13.03
N GLY A 240 9.33 4.88 13.49
CA GLY A 240 10.59 4.56 14.17
C GLY A 240 11.79 5.18 13.42
N PHE A 241 12.92 5.30 14.09
CA PHE A 241 14.10 5.96 13.52
C PHE A 241 14.74 5.06 12.46
N ALA A 242 14.70 5.45 11.17
CA ALA A 242 15.32 4.72 10.07
C ALA A 242 15.02 3.21 10.10
N GLU A 243 13.73 2.87 10.21
CA GLU A 243 13.26 1.48 10.29
C GLU A 243 13.61 0.67 9.04
N ASP A 244 13.73 1.27 7.85
CA ASP A 244 14.16 0.52 6.66
C ASP A 244 15.50 -0.23 6.90
N LEU A 245 16.39 0.36 7.72
CA LEU A 245 17.65 -0.28 8.11
C LEU A 245 17.44 -1.40 9.14
N SER A 246 16.47 -1.28 10.04
CA SER A 246 16.06 -2.36 10.97
C SER A 246 15.41 -3.52 10.24
N GLU A 247 14.59 -3.22 9.24
CA GLU A 247 13.93 -4.20 8.38
C GLU A 247 14.97 -4.88 7.46
N GLY A 248 16.11 -4.21 7.21
CA GLY A 248 17.15 -4.67 6.30
C GLY A 248 16.78 -4.45 4.83
N LYS A 249 15.83 -3.55 4.54
CA LYS A 249 15.30 -3.28 3.22
C LYS A 249 16.32 -2.58 2.32
N PHE A 250 16.25 -2.92 1.04
CA PHE A 250 16.92 -2.20 -0.03
C PHE A 250 16.03 -1.06 -0.53
N SER A 251 15.87 -0.03 0.30
CA SER A 251 15.16 1.21 -0.08
C SER A 251 15.97 2.02 -1.11
N PHE A 252 15.35 2.94 -1.85
CA PHE A 252 15.98 3.61 -3.00
C PHE A 252 17.36 4.26 -2.68
N PRO A 253 17.52 5.06 -1.61
CA PRO A 253 18.83 5.62 -1.25
C PRO A 253 19.85 4.53 -0.89
N VAL A 254 19.39 3.42 -0.31
CA VAL A 254 20.23 2.27 0.06
C VAL A 254 20.70 1.51 -1.17
N VAL A 255 19.83 1.29 -2.16
CA VAL A 255 20.18 0.67 -3.46
C VAL A 255 21.26 1.49 -4.14
N HIS A 256 21.04 2.80 -4.34
CA HIS A 256 22.04 3.68 -4.92
C HIS A 256 23.36 3.63 -4.11
N GLY A 257 23.28 3.74 -2.78
CA GLY A 257 24.46 3.77 -1.92
C GLY A 257 25.32 2.50 -2.01
N VAL A 258 24.71 1.32 -2.07
CA VAL A 258 25.44 0.05 -2.23
C VAL A 258 26.11 -0.04 -3.61
N ARG A 259 25.47 0.48 -4.65
CA ARG A 259 25.97 0.39 -6.03
C ARG A 259 26.98 1.48 -6.38
N ALA A 260 26.88 2.64 -5.75
CA ALA A 260 27.78 3.78 -5.96
C ALA A 260 29.20 3.54 -5.41
N ASP A 261 29.35 2.70 -4.37
CA ASP A 261 30.66 2.26 -3.86
C ASP A 261 30.67 0.75 -3.60
N THR A 262 30.95 -0.03 -4.64
CA THR A 262 31.03 -1.50 -4.56
C THR A 262 32.27 -2.01 -3.80
N SER A 263 33.24 -1.13 -3.49
CA SER A 263 34.43 -1.50 -2.73
C SER A 263 34.15 -1.59 -1.23
N ASN A 264 33.06 -0.99 -0.77
CA ASN A 264 32.69 -0.89 0.63
C ASN A 264 31.41 -1.68 0.94
N ARG A 265 31.51 -2.61 1.90
CA ARG A 265 30.40 -3.47 2.32
C ARG A 265 29.63 -2.96 3.53
N GLN A 266 29.91 -1.73 3.99
CA GLN A 266 29.35 -1.17 5.21
C GLN A 266 27.82 -1.19 5.24
N ILE A 267 27.18 -0.67 4.19
CA ILE A 267 25.71 -0.61 4.12
C ILE A 267 25.13 -2.03 4.18
N LEU A 268 25.66 -2.96 3.37
CA LEU A 268 25.24 -4.37 3.37
C LEU A 268 25.40 -5.03 4.74
N ASN A 269 26.51 -4.78 5.42
CA ASN A 269 26.75 -5.32 6.77
C ASN A 269 25.75 -4.74 7.80
N VAL A 270 25.35 -3.47 7.65
CA VAL A 270 24.33 -2.86 8.52
C VAL A 270 22.96 -3.49 8.25
N LEU A 271 22.54 -3.63 6.98
CA LEU A 271 21.27 -4.27 6.63
C LEU A 271 21.19 -5.71 7.14
N GLN A 272 22.27 -6.48 7.00
CA GLN A 272 22.34 -7.85 7.50
C GLN A 272 22.15 -7.94 9.02
N LYS A 273 22.61 -6.92 9.77
CA LYS A 273 22.52 -6.89 11.23
C LYS A 273 21.16 -6.45 11.75
N ARG A 274 20.30 -5.85 10.91
CA ARG A 274 18.95 -5.39 11.29
C ARG A 274 18.96 -4.62 12.62
N PRO A 275 19.77 -3.54 12.73
CA PRO A 275 20.01 -2.90 14.01
C PRO A 275 18.75 -2.28 14.57
N THR A 276 18.49 -2.49 15.86
CA THR A 276 17.44 -1.79 16.61
C THR A 276 17.93 -0.49 17.25
N THR A 277 19.25 -0.33 17.40
CA THR A 277 19.86 0.83 18.06
C THR A 277 20.35 1.90 17.06
N PRO A 278 20.40 3.18 17.45
CA PRO A 278 20.76 4.27 16.54
C PRO A 278 22.20 4.22 16.00
N THR A 279 23.14 3.54 16.67
CA THR A 279 24.57 3.60 16.35
C THR A 279 24.87 3.14 14.91
N LEU A 280 24.41 1.95 14.53
CA LEU A 280 24.62 1.42 13.18
C LEU A 280 23.77 2.15 12.14
N LYS A 281 22.57 2.60 12.53
CA LYS A 281 21.68 3.40 11.68
C LYS A 281 22.34 4.72 11.28
N ASN A 282 22.82 5.49 12.27
CA ASN A 282 23.56 6.75 12.05
C ASN A 282 24.82 6.56 11.22
N TYR A 283 25.54 5.45 11.44
CA TYR A 283 26.73 5.12 10.67
C TYR A 283 26.43 4.89 9.18
N ALA A 284 25.39 4.11 8.86
CA ALA A 284 24.95 3.92 7.47
C ALA A 284 24.41 5.21 6.84
N ILE A 285 23.56 5.96 7.55
CA ILE A 285 23.00 7.24 7.06
C ILE A 285 24.11 8.25 6.74
N SER A 286 25.12 8.37 7.61
CA SER A 286 26.23 9.29 7.38
C SER A 286 27.03 8.90 6.14
N TYR A 287 27.23 7.60 5.91
CA TYR A 287 27.90 7.13 4.71
C TYR A 287 27.08 7.38 3.44
N LEU A 288 25.76 7.15 3.48
CA LEU A 288 24.83 7.48 2.39
C LEU A 288 24.85 8.97 2.04
N ARG A 289 24.92 9.85 3.04
CA ARG A 289 24.95 11.31 2.87
C ARG A 289 26.30 11.83 2.40
N ASP A 290 27.36 11.42 3.08
CA ASP A 290 28.64 12.11 2.99
C ASP A 290 29.57 11.49 1.95
N ARG A 291 29.46 10.17 1.71
CA ARG A 291 30.34 9.44 0.80
C ARG A 291 29.69 9.15 -0.55
N THR A 292 28.54 8.50 -0.55
CA THR A 292 27.89 8.09 -1.81
C THR A 292 26.92 9.13 -2.36
N LYS A 293 26.62 10.20 -1.62
CA LYS A 293 25.70 11.28 -2.03
C LYS A 293 24.32 10.75 -2.45
N SER A 294 23.88 9.67 -1.80
CA SER A 294 22.66 8.96 -2.17
C SER A 294 21.40 9.75 -1.88
N PHE A 295 21.41 10.63 -0.88
CA PHE A 295 20.29 11.52 -0.60
C PHE A 295 20.15 12.62 -1.68
N ASP A 296 21.25 13.21 -2.10
CA ASP A 296 21.26 14.20 -3.19
C ASP A 296 20.80 13.58 -4.52
N TYR A 297 21.29 12.36 -4.81
CA TYR A 297 20.84 11.58 -5.97
C TYR A 297 19.34 11.27 -5.92
N THR A 298 18.85 10.80 -4.76
CA THR A 298 17.43 10.49 -4.57
C THR A 298 16.55 11.72 -4.81
N LEU A 299 16.93 12.88 -4.29
CA LEU A 299 16.23 14.14 -4.52
C LEU A 299 16.22 14.53 -6.01
N SER A 300 17.33 14.35 -6.72
CA SER A 300 17.39 14.61 -8.17
C SER A 300 16.42 13.72 -8.95
N VAL A 301 16.38 12.42 -8.64
CA VAL A 301 15.45 11.47 -9.28
C VAL A 301 14.00 11.84 -8.98
N MET A 302 13.72 12.28 -7.75
CA MET A 302 12.38 12.75 -7.38
C MET A 302 11.98 14.01 -8.16
N ASP A 303 12.88 14.98 -8.33
CA ASP A 303 12.62 16.19 -9.12
C ASP A 303 12.31 15.85 -10.59
N ASP A 304 13.05 14.91 -11.18
CA ASP A 304 12.81 14.43 -12.55
C ASP A 304 11.46 13.71 -12.69
N LEU A 305 11.08 12.90 -11.71
CA LEU A 305 9.76 12.25 -11.66
C LEU A 305 8.64 13.28 -11.49
N GLU A 306 8.84 14.28 -10.65
CA GLU A 306 7.87 15.35 -10.44
C GLU A 306 7.62 16.15 -11.73
N ALA A 307 8.69 16.49 -12.44
CA ALA A 307 8.60 17.17 -13.73
C ALA A 307 7.82 16.34 -14.76
N GLN A 308 8.08 15.03 -14.84
CA GLN A 308 7.34 14.11 -15.70
C GLN A 308 5.85 14.01 -15.32
N ILE A 309 5.54 13.90 -14.03
CA ILE A 309 4.17 13.87 -13.52
C ILE A 309 3.43 15.14 -13.92
N ARG A 310 4.03 16.31 -13.73
CA ARG A 310 3.42 17.61 -14.10
C ARG A 310 3.23 17.73 -15.61
N ALA A 311 4.19 17.27 -16.41
CA ALA A 311 4.06 17.23 -17.86
C ALA A 311 2.89 16.33 -18.31
N ASP A 312 2.72 15.17 -17.69
CA ASP A 312 1.60 14.26 -17.97
C ASP A 312 0.25 14.85 -17.53
N ILE A 313 0.18 15.50 -16.37
CA ILE A 313 -1.03 16.22 -15.93
C ILE A 313 -1.41 17.29 -16.96
N ALA A 314 -0.47 18.10 -17.42
CA ALA A 314 -0.71 19.12 -18.43
C ALA A 314 -1.16 18.51 -19.76
N ARG A 315 -0.50 17.43 -20.21
CA ARG A 315 -0.85 16.68 -21.44
C ARG A 315 -2.26 16.10 -21.39
N LEU A 316 -2.72 15.69 -20.21
CA LEU A 316 -4.07 15.15 -19.96
C LEU A 316 -5.14 16.24 -19.74
N GLY A 317 -4.82 17.52 -19.98
CA GLY A 317 -5.76 18.63 -19.90
C GLY A 317 -5.75 19.40 -18.58
N GLY A 318 -4.78 19.14 -17.71
CA GLY A 318 -4.61 19.83 -16.42
C GLY A 318 -5.49 19.24 -15.31
N ASN A 319 -5.00 19.31 -14.07
CA ASN A 319 -5.74 18.87 -12.88
C ASN A 319 -5.20 19.58 -11.62
N PRO A 320 -5.85 20.67 -11.19
CA PRO A 320 -5.38 21.47 -10.06
C PRO A 320 -5.32 20.69 -8.74
N GLN A 321 -6.17 19.67 -8.57
CA GLN A 321 -6.15 18.84 -7.36
C GLN A 321 -4.93 17.91 -7.35
N LEU A 322 -4.62 17.27 -8.48
CA LEU A 322 -3.39 16.48 -8.59
C LEU A 322 -2.14 17.35 -8.44
N GLU A 323 -2.09 18.52 -9.09
CA GLU A 323 -0.96 19.46 -8.95
C GLU A 323 -0.71 19.83 -7.48
N LYS A 324 -1.78 20.13 -6.73
CA LYS A 324 -1.69 20.40 -5.29
C LYS A 324 -1.21 19.20 -4.48
N ILE A 325 -1.61 17.98 -4.83
CA ILE A 325 -1.11 16.77 -4.18
C ILE A 325 0.39 16.63 -4.44
N ILE A 326 0.86 16.89 -5.66
CA ILE A 326 2.28 16.87 -6.00
C ILE A 326 3.05 17.95 -5.22
N ASP A 327 2.51 19.16 -5.08
CA ASP A 327 3.12 20.23 -4.25
C ASP A 327 3.28 19.79 -2.79
N VAL A 328 2.29 19.10 -2.21
CA VAL A 328 2.35 18.57 -0.83
C VAL A 328 3.36 17.42 -0.71
N LEU A 329 3.57 16.67 -1.79
CA LEU A 329 4.54 15.59 -1.85
C LEU A 329 5.96 16.09 -2.16
N HIS A 330 6.14 17.32 -2.63
CA HIS A 330 7.46 17.89 -2.88
C HIS A 330 8.32 17.85 -1.61
N VAL A 331 9.60 17.49 -1.78
CA VAL A 331 10.56 17.43 -0.68
C VAL A 331 11.52 18.59 -0.83
N GLN A 332 11.44 19.55 0.09
CA GLN A 332 12.37 20.67 0.11
C GLN A 332 13.80 20.17 0.33
N ARG A 333 14.72 20.62 -0.51
CA ARG A 333 16.15 20.36 -0.33
C ARG A 333 16.61 21.03 0.97
N PRO A 334 17.35 20.34 1.84
CA PRO A 334 17.95 20.97 3.01
C PRO A 334 18.92 22.07 2.54
N GLU A 335 18.84 23.24 3.18
CA GLU A 335 19.71 24.41 2.92
C GLU A 335 21.19 24.11 3.18
#